data_AF-A0A5C7LJK9-F1
#
_entry.id   AF-A0A5C7LJK9-F1
#
_cell.length_a   1.000
_cell.length_b   1.000
_cell.length_c   1.000
_cell.angle_alpha   90.00
_cell.angle_beta   90.00
_cell.angle_gamma   90.00
#
_symmetry.space_group_name_H-M   'P 1'
#
loop_
_entity.id
_entity.type
_entity.pdbx_description
1 polymer ?
#
loop_
_entity_poly.entity_id
_entity_poly.type
_entity_poly.pdbx_seq_one_letter_code
_entity_poly.pdbx_strand_id
1 'polypeptide(L)'
;MKIILPVLLLSCVAAFAAEIPKPADVGGVPFHPYRKVGDNYYNLMPLYEWAKVFTTPPNRITAKQASAPRPMTDWVGVPQRYGLAIDVSYRVRQVLDDGLLVEAEARAYKIGTSSSRFILLKNYPWAGSVTDGQLIEFLALKVGVYDYVTVAGAKSVVDMYDYGTPYHPAILAAQKAATNSVEKTNAPATNSAAKSP
;
A
#
# COMPACT_ATOMS: atom_id res chain seq x y z
N MET A 1 -48.70 -3.62 -30.73
CA MET A 1 -47.78 -2.56 -30.26
C MET A 1 -47.11 -3.07 -28.99
N LYS A 2 -45.84 -3.48 -29.05
CA LYS A 2 -45.10 -4.08 -27.93
C LYS A 2 -44.36 -2.96 -27.17
N ILE A 3 -44.67 -2.77 -25.89
CA ILE A 3 -43.92 -1.87 -25.00
C ILE A 3 -42.92 -2.75 -24.24
N ILE A 4 -41.64 -2.58 -24.56
CA ILE A 4 -40.53 -3.21 -23.83
C ILE A 4 -40.15 -2.25 -22.71
N LEU A 5 -40.35 -2.69 -21.46
CA LEU A 5 -39.92 -1.98 -20.26
C LEU A 5 -38.45 -2.35 -19.98
N PRO A 6 -37.51 -1.41 -19.79
CA PRO A 6 -36.15 -1.77 -19.41
C PRO A 6 -36.09 -1.95 -17.89
N VAL A 7 -35.62 -3.13 -17.47
CA VAL A 7 -35.25 -3.44 -16.07
C VAL A 7 -33.96 -2.69 -15.76
N LEU A 8 -34.05 -1.65 -14.93
CA LEU A 8 -32.90 -0.96 -14.36
C LEU A 8 -32.36 -1.81 -13.21
N LEU A 9 -31.27 -2.53 -13.46
CA LEU A 9 -30.46 -3.19 -12.44
C LEU A 9 -29.67 -2.12 -11.69
N LEU A 10 -30.20 -1.68 -10.56
CA LEU A 10 -29.52 -0.82 -9.61
C LEU A 10 -28.52 -1.67 -8.81
N SER A 11 -27.28 -1.76 -9.28
CA SER A 11 -26.19 -2.36 -8.53
C SER A 11 -25.77 -1.42 -7.41
N CYS A 12 -26.28 -1.68 -6.20
CA CYS A 12 -25.80 -1.07 -4.96
C CYS A 12 -24.34 -1.49 -4.71
N VAL A 13 -23.38 -0.66 -5.12
CA VAL A 13 -22.02 -0.71 -4.58
C VAL A 13 -22.09 -0.09 -3.19
N ALA A 14 -22.27 -0.92 -2.17
CA ALA A 14 -22.08 -0.50 -0.80
C ALA A 14 -20.60 -0.15 -0.60
N ALA A 15 -20.27 1.15 -0.64
CA ALA A 15 -19.00 1.66 -0.18
C ALA A 15 -18.94 1.46 1.34
N PHE A 16 -18.36 0.34 1.77
CA PHE A 16 -17.97 0.15 3.15
C PHE A 16 -16.78 1.06 3.44
N ALA A 17 -17.07 2.32 3.79
CA ALA A 17 -16.18 3.09 4.65
C ALA A 17 -16.28 2.50 6.06
N ALA A 18 -15.73 1.30 6.25
CA ALA A 18 -15.37 0.89 7.60
C ALA A 18 -14.31 1.89 8.06
N GLU A 19 -14.63 2.76 9.02
CA GLU A 19 -13.62 3.50 9.76
C GLU A 19 -12.64 2.45 10.31
N ILE A 20 -11.49 2.34 9.65
CA ILE A 20 -10.44 1.45 10.08
C ILE A 20 -9.98 2.02 11.42
N PRO A 21 -10.16 1.29 12.55
CA PRO A 21 -9.77 1.79 13.86
C PRO A 21 -8.28 2.13 13.79
N LYS A 22 -7.87 3.34 14.20
CA LYS A 22 -6.48 3.79 14.16
C LYS A 22 -5.60 2.83 14.99
N PRO A 23 -4.84 1.90 14.39
CA PRO A 23 -4.12 0.91 15.16
C PRO A 23 -2.73 1.46 15.49
N ALA A 24 -2.16 0.99 16.60
CA ALA A 24 -0.90 1.45 17.18
C ALA A 24 0.19 1.79 16.12
N ASP A 25 0.50 3.09 16.04
CA ASP A 25 1.42 3.67 15.07
C ASP A 25 2.84 3.12 15.29
N VAL A 26 3.42 2.41 14.31
CA VAL A 26 4.86 2.09 14.34
C VAL A 26 5.59 3.31 13.83
N GLY A 27 5.92 4.22 14.74
CA GLY A 27 6.70 5.43 14.44
C GLY A 27 5.89 6.58 13.83
N GLY A 28 4.59 6.39 13.58
CA GLY A 28 3.73 7.29 12.81
C GLY A 28 3.20 6.65 11.51
N VAL A 29 3.70 5.46 11.16
CA VAL A 29 3.25 4.68 9.99
C VAL A 29 1.85 4.08 10.25
N PRO A 30 0.90 4.23 9.31
CA PRO A 30 -0.46 3.72 9.47
C PRO A 30 -0.45 2.20 9.51
N PHE A 31 -1.10 1.58 10.49
CA PHE A 31 -1.07 0.12 10.63
C PHE A 31 -2.09 -0.57 9.71
N HIS A 32 -1.70 -0.81 8.47
CA HIS A 32 -2.44 -1.64 7.51
C HIS A 32 -1.58 -2.86 7.10
N PRO A 33 -1.61 -3.95 7.89
CA PRO A 33 -0.74 -5.11 7.68
C PRO A 33 -1.14 -5.96 6.46
N TYR A 34 -2.36 -5.81 5.94
CA TYR A 34 -2.84 -6.55 4.79
C TYR A 34 -3.22 -5.58 3.68
N ARG A 35 -2.51 -5.61 2.57
CA ARG A 35 -2.73 -4.68 1.45
C ARG A 35 -2.77 -5.38 0.10
N LYS A 36 -3.65 -4.91 -0.78
CA LYS A 36 -3.71 -5.28 -2.19
C LYS A 36 -2.98 -4.21 -3.01
N VAL A 37 -2.03 -4.60 -3.85
CA VAL A 37 -1.35 -3.72 -4.82
C VAL A 37 -1.41 -4.37 -6.18
N GLY A 38 -2.01 -3.69 -7.17
CA GLY A 38 -2.42 -4.34 -8.42
C GLY A 38 -3.30 -5.56 -8.12
N ASP A 39 -2.94 -6.72 -8.65
CA ASP A 39 -3.66 -7.99 -8.41
C ASP A 39 -3.10 -8.82 -7.25
N ASN A 40 -2.03 -8.35 -6.61
CA ASN A 40 -1.31 -9.08 -5.58
C ASN A 40 -1.76 -8.70 -4.17
N TYR A 41 -1.83 -9.69 -3.28
CA TYR A 41 -2.17 -9.52 -1.87
C TYR A 41 -0.92 -9.72 -1.01
N TYR A 42 -0.65 -8.77 -0.11
CA TYR A 42 0.56 -8.75 0.71
C TYR A 42 0.22 -8.77 2.21
N ASN A 43 0.97 -9.58 2.95
CA ASN A 43 1.04 -9.53 4.41
C ASN A 43 2.33 -8.81 4.83
N LEU A 44 2.17 -7.60 5.35
CA LEU A 44 3.23 -6.69 5.76
C LEU A 44 3.58 -6.80 7.24
N MET A 45 2.94 -7.70 7.98
CA MET A 45 3.27 -7.94 9.38
C MET A 45 4.78 -8.10 9.63
N PRO A 46 5.55 -8.84 8.79
CA PRO A 46 7.00 -8.93 8.98
C PRO A 46 7.71 -7.57 8.96
N LEU A 47 7.24 -6.63 8.11
CA LEU A 47 7.81 -5.30 8.01
C LEU A 47 7.43 -4.42 9.20
N TYR A 48 6.20 -4.51 9.72
CA TYR A 48 5.80 -3.82 10.95
C TYR A 48 6.58 -4.34 12.17
N GLU A 49 6.72 -5.66 12.33
CA GLU A 49 7.48 -6.25 13.43
C GLU A 49 8.97 -5.86 13.36
N TRP A 50 9.55 -5.86 12.16
CA TRP A 50 10.91 -5.37 11.94
C TRP A 50 11.02 -3.87 12.28
N ALA A 51 10.06 -3.05 11.86
CA ALA A 51 10.05 -1.61 12.10
C ALA A 51 9.92 -1.23 13.58
N LYS A 52 9.20 -2.03 14.39
CA LYS A 52 9.08 -1.82 15.86
C LYS A 52 10.42 -1.81 16.57
N VAL A 53 11.43 -2.51 16.04
CA VAL A 53 12.79 -2.48 16.59
C VAL A 53 13.32 -1.04 16.61
N PHE A 54 13.03 -0.23 15.59
CA PHE A 54 13.54 1.14 15.47
C PHE A 54 12.73 2.20 16.21
N THR A 55 11.57 1.82 16.74
CA THR A 55 10.77 2.66 17.64
C THR A 55 10.98 2.28 19.10
N THR A 56 11.72 1.20 19.37
CA THR A 56 12.03 0.73 20.72
C THR A 56 13.26 1.48 21.26
N PRO A 57 13.26 1.91 22.54
CA PRO A 57 14.44 2.52 23.14
C PRO A 57 15.69 1.64 23.00
N PRO A 58 16.88 2.20 22.69
CA PRO A 58 18.08 1.41 22.39
C PRO A 58 18.48 0.42 23.48
N ASN A 59 18.23 0.76 24.74
CA ASN A 59 18.51 -0.10 25.90
C ASN A 59 17.59 -1.32 26.02
N ARG A 60 16.60 -1.47 25.13
CA ARG A 60 15.64 -2.59 25.08
C ARG A 60 15.75 -3.42 23.80
N ILE A 61 16.76 -3.17 22.97
CA ILE A 61 17.00 -3.91 21.72
C ILE A 61 18.23 -4.79 21.91
N THR A 62 18.14 -6.07 21.57
CA THR A 62 19.30 -6.95 21.52
C THR A 62 20.14 -6.70 20.26
N ALA A 63 21.45 -6.98 20.31
CA ALA A 63 22.32 -6.89 19.13
C ALA A 63 21.81 -7.71 17.94
N LYS A 64 21.15 -8.85 18.21
CA LYS A 64 20.51 -9.70 17.19
C LYS A 64 19.32 -9.03 16.50
N GLN A 65 18.50 -8.28 17.26
CA GLN A 65 17.37 -7.54 16.69
C GLN A 65 17.86 -6.33 15.88
N ALA A 66 18.91 -5.66 16.36
CA ALA A 66 19.53 -4.54 15.65
C ALA A 66 20.15 -4.93 14.29
N SER A 67 20.63 -6.17 14.17
CA SER A 67 21.26 -6.70 12.95
C SER A 67 20.32 -7.49 12.04
N ALA A 68 19.04 -7.62 12.41
CA ALA A 68 18.08 -8.37 11.60
C ALA A 68 17.89 -7.70 10.22
N PRO A 69 18.06 -8.44 9.11
CA PRO A 69 17.90 -7.88 7.77
C PRO A 69 16.46 -7.39 7.58
N ARG A 70 16.30 -6.29 6.85
CA ARG A 70 15.00 -5.75 6.50
C ARG A 70 14.24 -6.76 5.63
N PRO A 71 13.07 -7.26 6.05
CA PRO A 71 12.22 -8.04 5.16
C PRO A 71 11.57 -7.14 4.12
N MET A 72 11.12 -7.72 3.00
CA MET A 72 10.31 -7.01 1.99
C MET A 72 10.99 -5.72 1.47
N THR A 73 12.22 -5.85 0.98
CA THR A 73 13.11 -4.75 0.57
C THR A 73 12.52 -3.81 -0.49
N ASP A 74 11.56 -4.29 -1.27
CA ASP A 74 10.89 -3.52 -2.32
C ASP A 74 9.86 -2.52 -1.76
N TRP A 75 9.50 -2.65 -0.49
CA TRP A 75 8.65 -1.70 0.23
C TRP A 75 9.50 -0.60 0.84
N VAL A 76 9.15 0.66 0.61
CA VAL A 76 9.80 1.85 1.18
C VAL A 76 8.91 2.52 2.23
N GLY A 77 9.39 3.57 2.89
CA GLY A 77 8.56 4.40 3.79
C GLY A 77 8.75 4.16 5.29
N VAL A 78 9.43 3.08 5.70
CA VAL A 78 9.79 2.87 7.13
C VAL A 78 10.78 3.96 7.56
N PRO A 79 10.51 4.71 8.64
CA PRO A 79 11.49 5.61 9.22
C PRO A 79 12.69 4.83 9.78
N GLN A 80 13.88 5.06 9.23
CA GLN A 80 15.11 4.46 9.73
C GLN A 80 15.72 5.32 10.83
N ARG A 81 15.17 5.25 12.04
CA ARG A 81 15.68 6.00 13.19
C ARG A 81 16.73 5.18 13.94
N TYR A 82 17.88 4.89 13.31
CA TYR A 82 19.03 4.38 14.07
C TYR A 82 19.98 5.51 14.42
N GLY A 83 20.40 5.52 15.68
CA GLY A 83 21.10 6.62 16.34
C GLY A 83 22.47 7.02 15.78
N LEU A 84 22.84 6.74 14.52
CA LEU A 84 24.11 7.23 13.94
C LEU A 84 24.23 7.42 12.41
N ALA A 85 23.23 7.15 11.55
CA ALA A 85 23.54 7.19 10.10
C ALA A 85 22.62 8.01 9.21
N ILE A 86 21.33 7.69 9.07
CA ILE A 86 20.47 8.33 8.06
C ILE A 86 19.03 8.40 8.56
N ASP A 87 18.50 9.62 8.72
CA ASP A 87 17.07 9.85 8.92
C ASP A 87 16.40 10.07 7.57
N VAL A 88 15.32 9.35 7.27
CA VAL A 88 14.56 9.52 6.03
C VAL A 88 13.18 10.06 6.37
N SER A 89 12.92 11.28 5.91
CA SER A 89 11.62 11.93 6.05
C SER A 89 10.94 12.08 4.69
N TYR A 90 9.61 12.03 4.67
CA TYR A 90 8.83 12.14 3.45
C TYR A 90 7.92 13.36 3.54
N ARG A 91 8.12 14.31 2.63
CA ARG A 91 7.38 15.57 2.59
C ARG A 91 6.52 15.63 1.34
N VAL A 92 5.24 15.91 1.49
CA VAL A 92 4.36 16.20 0.34
C VAL A 92 4.82 17.51 -0.28
N ARG A 93 5.14 17.50 -1.57
CA ARG A 93 5.56 18.70 -2.32
C ARG A 93 4.49 19.22 -3.23
N GLN A 94 3.63 18.33 -3.71
CA GLN A 94 2.49 18.68 -4.56
C GLN A 94 1.45 17.56 -4.49
N VAL A 95 0.18 17.95 -4.42
CA VAL A 95 -0.94 17.05 -4.69
C VAL A 95 -1.23 17.05 -6.19
N LEU A 96 -1.23 15.88 -6.81
CA LEU A 96 -1.53 15.64 -8.22
C LEU A 96 -2.81 14.82 -8.35
N ASP A 97 -3.43 14.82 -9.52
CA ASP A 97 -4.62 14.00 -9.79
C ASP A 97 -4.34 12.49 -9.64
N ASP A 98 -3.12 12.06 -9.98
CA ASP A 98 -2.71 10.65 -9.94
C ASP A 98 -2.13 10.21 -8.59
N GLY A 99 -1.92 11.13 -7.65
CA GLY A 99 -1.32 10.83 -6.34
C GLY A 99 -0.56 12.00 -5.72
N LEU A 100 0.33 11.68 -4.78
CA LEU A 100 1.13 12.69 -4.07
C LEU A 100 2.55 12.69 -4.63
N LEU A 101 3.04 13.86 -5.05
CA LEU A 101 4.46 14.05 -5.31
C LEU A 101 5.16 14.27 -3.96
N VAL A 102 6.05 13.35 -3.60
CA VAL A 102 6.68 13.30 -2.28
C VAL A 102 8.19 13.43 -2.44
N GLU A 103 8.79 14.32 -1.66
CA GLU A 103 10.24 14.42 -1.50
C GLU A 103 10.68 13.53 -0.34
N ALA A 104 11.51 12.54 -0.66
CA ALA A 104 12.21 11.73 0.33
C ALA A 104 13.55 12.39 0.65
N GLU A 105 13.66 13.02 1.81
CA GLU A 105 14.90 13.62 2.32
C GLU A 105 15.62 12.62 3.21
N ALA A 106 16.81 12.17 2.80
CA ALA A 106 17.72 11.38 3.60
C ALA A 106 18.80 12.28 4.20
N ARG A 107 18.94 12.28 5.52
CA ARG A 107 19.82 13.20 6.25
C ARG A 107 20.80 12.42 7.11
N ALA A 108 22.09 12.55 6.81
CA ALA A 108 23.13 11.88 7.57
C ALA A 108 23.64 12.73 8.73
N TYR A 109 23.24 12.38 9.97
CA TYR A 109 23.45 13.16 11.20
C TYR A 109 24.92 13.53 11.51
N LYS A 110 25.90 12.87 10.89
CA LYS A 110 27.34 13.10 11.15
C LYS A 110 28.17 13.55 9.95
N ILE A 111 27.62 13.50 8.74
CA ILE A 111 28.38 13.75 7.50
C ILE A 111 27.88 15.04 6.81
N GLY A 112 26.76 15.61 7.26
CA GLY A 112 26.17 16.81 6.65
C GLY A 112 25.62 16.58 5.23
N THR A 113 25.74 15.35 4.72
CA THR A 113 25.17 14.95 3.44
C THR A 113 23.67 14.82 3.58
N SER A 114 22.95 15.56 2.75
CA SER A 114 21.54 15.32 2.48
C SER A 114 21.42 14.88 1.03
N SER A 115 20.61 13.87 0.79
CA SER A 115 20.11 13.59 -0.55
C SER A 115 18.60 13.73 -0.51
N SER A 116 18.04 14.34 -1.56
CA SER A 116 16.61 14.31 -1.77
C SER A 116 16.30 13.68 -3.11
N ARG A 117 15.17 12.97 -3.16
CA ARG A 117 14.61 12.46 -4.40
C ARG A 117 13.10 12.60 -4.37
N PHE A 118 12.52 12.82 -5.53
CA PHE A 118 11.08 12.84 -5.69
C PHE A 118 10.57 11.44 -6.04
N ILE A 119 9.40 11.12 -5.50
CA ILE A 119 8.63 9.92 -5.83
C ILE A 119 7.16 10.30 -6.04
N LEU A 120 6.43 9.52 -6.84
CA LEU A 120 4.97 9.56 -6.83
C LEU A 120 4.46 8.50 -5.84
N LEU A 121 3.57 8.88 -4.94
CA LEU A 121 2.86 7.99 -4.02
C LEU A 121 1.37 7.89 -4.40
N LYS A 122 0.95 6.71 -4.83
CA LYS A 122 -0.45 6.38 -5.14
C LYS A 122 -1.18 5.77 -3.95
N ASN A 123 -2.50 5.95 -3.96
CA ASN A 123 -3.45 5.31 -3.02
C ASN A 123 -3.13 5.58 -1.54
N TYR A 124 -2.52 6.72 -1.22
CA TYR A 124 -2.31 7.11 0.17
C TYR A 124 -3.68 7.28 0.85
N PRO A 125 -3.95 6.62 2.00
CA PRO A 125 -5.29 6.53 2.57
C PRO A 125 -5.87 7.88 2.99
N TRP A 126 -5.03 8.89 3.17
CA TRP A 126 -5.45 10.25 3.55
C TRP A 126 -5.03 11.30 2.51
N ALA A 127 -4.91 10.92 1.24
CA ALA A 127 -4.56 11.86 0.17
C ALA A 127 -5.50 13.08 0.12
N GLY A 128 -6.77 12.94 0.50
CA GLY A 128 -7.73 14.04 0.52
C GLY A 128 -7.59 15.03 1.69
N SER A 129 -6.74 14.75 2.68
CA SER A 129 -6.53 15.64 3.84
C SER A 129 -5.08 16.11 3.99
N VAL A 130 -4.17 15.66 3.13
CA VAL A 130 -2.78 16.16 3.14
C VAL A 130 -2.70 17.52 2.45
N THR A 131 -1.76 18.33 2.93
CA THR A 131 -1.43 19.65 2.36
C THR A 131 0.03 19.70 1.92
N ASP A 132 0.35 20.64 1.04
CA ASP A 132 1.73 20.87 0.60
C ASP A 132 2.63 21.21 1.80
N GLY A 133 3.83 20.62 1.82
CA GLY A 133 4.81 20.76 2.89
C GLY A 133 4.61 19.80 4.07
N GLN A 134 3.49 19.07 4.13
CA GLN A 134 3.19 18.15 5.23
C GLN A 134 4.14 16.93 5.23
N LEU A 135 4.63 16.56 6.41
CA LEU A 135 5.33 15.29 6.61
C LEU A 135 4.32 14.14 6.68
N ILE A 136 4.61 13.07 5.96
CA ILE A 136 3.80 11.85 5.96
C ILE A 136 4.68 10.64 6.25
N GLU A 137 4.06 9.62 6.82
CA GLU A 137 4.68 8.30 6.97
C GLU A 137 3.80 7.27 6.28
N PHE A 138 4.45 6.28 5.68
CA PHE A 138 3.77 5.26 4.89
C PHE A 138 4.63 4.02 4.73
N LEU A 139 4.03 2.99 4.15
CA LEU A 139 4.75 1.88 3.54
C LEU A 139 4.26 1.78 2.11
N ALA A 140 5.10 1.69 1.09
CA ALA A 140 4.61 1.59 -0.29
C ALA A 140 5.54 0.74 -1.16
N LEU A 141 4.95 0.02 -2.11
CA LEU A 141 5.66 -0.87 -3.03
C LEU A 141 5.99 -0.12 -4.32
N LYS A 142 7.21 -0.28 -4.84
CA LYS A 142 7.54 0.27 -6.17
C LYS A 142 6.73 -0.46 -7.24
N VAL A 143 5.97 0.30 -8.04
CA VAL A 143 5.10 -0.25 -9.10
C VAL A 143 5.43 0.27 -10.49
N GLY A 144 6.36 1.23 -10.62
CA GLY A 144 6.81 1.71 -11.91
C GLY A 144 7.53 3.05 -11.83
N VAL A 145 7.39 3.83 -12.90
CA VAL A 145 7.84 5.21 -13.03
C VAL A 145 6.66 6.09 -13.42
N TYR A 146 6.76 7.39 -13.14
CA TYR A 146 5.75 8.38 -13.46
C TYR A 146 6.40 9.59 -14.12
N ASP A 147 5.89 9.94 -15.30
CA ASP A 147 6.28 11.13 -16.04
C ASP A 147 5.34 12.27 -15.68
N TYR A 148 5.88 13.42 -15.30
CA TYR A 148 5.09 14.61 -14.99
C TYR A 148 5.75 15.88 -15.50
N VAL A 149 4.94 16.93 -15.62
CA VAL A 149 5.42 18.27 -15.96
C VAL A 149 5.54 19.06 -14.67
N THR A 150 6.75 19.58 -14.39
CA THR A 150 6.99 20.42 -13.23
C THR A 150 6.25 21.75 -13.35
N VAL A 151 6.12 22.48 -12.26
CA VAL A 151 5.53 23.84 -12.26
C VAL A 151 6.25 24.82 -13.19
N ALA A 152 7.52 24.54 -13.53
CA ALA A 152 8.32 25.33 -14.47
C ALA A 152 8.14 24.88 -15.94
N GLY A 153 7.26 23.91 -16.22
CA GLY A 153 6.99 23.40 -17.56
C GLY A 153 7.97 22.33 -18.07
N ALA A 154 8.95 21.91 -17.26
CA ALA A 154 9.91 20.88 -17.63
C ALA A 154 9.33 19.47 -17.41
N LYS A 155 9.62 18.53 -18.31
CA LYS A 155 9.31 17.11 -18.10
C LYS A 155 10.27 16.50 -17.07
N SER A 156 9.75 15.67 -16.18
CA SER A 156 10.52 14.93 -15.18
C SER A 156 9.96 13.53 -15.02
N VAL A 157 10.83 12.59 -14.64
CA VAL A 157 10.48 11.19 -14.38
C VAL A 157 10.84 10.86 -12.94
N VAL A 158 9.93 10.22 -12.22
CA VAL A 158 10.14 9.79 -10.82
C VAL A 158 9.72 8.34 -10.63
N ASP A 159 10.27 7.69 -9.61
CA ASP A 159 9.78 6.37 -9.20
C ASP A 159 8.34 6.47 -8.68
N MET A 160 7.49 5.52 -9.08
CA MET A 160 6.11 5.42 -8.65
C MET A 160 5.95 4.30 -7.63
N TYR A 161 5.35 4.63 -6.50
CA TYR A 161 5.06 3.72 -5.41
C TYR A 161 3.56 3.68 -5.13
N ASP A 162 3.05 2.51 -4.80
CA ASP A 162 1.65 2.29 -4.45
C ASP A 162 1.54 1.89 -2.98
N TYR A 163 0.76 2.64 -2.21
CA TYR A 163 0.42 2.28 -0.85
C TYR A 163 -0.43 1.00 -0.81
N GLY A 164 -1.26 0.78 -1.83
CA GLY A 164 -2.22 -0.31 -1.92
C GLY A 164 -3.54 -0.04 -1.20
N THR A 165 -4.49 -0.94 -1.36
CA THR A 165 -5.78 -0.88 -0.66
C THR A 165 -5.76 -1.83 0.54
N PRO A 166 -6.03 -1.35 1.77
CA PRO A 166 -6.19 -2.24 2.92
C PRO A 166 -7.30 -3.27 2.67
N TYR A 167 -7.09 -4.52 3.13
CA TYR A 167 -8.12 -5.56 3.06
C TYR A 167 -8.16 -6.39 4.34
N HIS A 168 -9.27 -7.07 4.57
CA HIS A 168 -9.40 -8.01 5.69
C HIS A 168 -9.22 -9.46 5.19
N PRO A 169 -8.27 -10.25 5.72
CA PRO A 169 -7.96 -11.58 5.20
C PRO A 169 -9.12 -12.56 5.30
N ALA A 170 -9.94 -12.48 6.36
CA ALA A 170 -11.12 -13.32 6.50
C ALA A 170 -12.18 -13.05 5.42
N ILE A 171 -12.36 -11.78 5.03
CA ILE A 171 -13.31 -11.39 3.98
C ILE A 171 -12.81 -11.93 2.62
N LEU A 172 -11.51 -11.77 2.34
CA LEU A 172 -10.89 -12.31 1.12
C LEU A 172 -11.04 -13.84 1.04
N ALA A 173 -10.81 -14.54 2.16
CA ALA A 173 -10.96 -15.99 2.22
C ALA A 173 -12.42 -16.42 1.96
N ALA A 174 -13.39 -15.73 2.54
CA ALA A 174 -14.81 -15.99 2.31
C ALA A 174 -15.21 -15.75 0.84
N GLN A 175 -14.74 -14.65 0.24
CA GLN A 175 -14.97 -14.36 -1.18
C GLN A 175 -14.41 -15.45 -2.09
N LYS A 176 -13.17 -15.89 -1.87
CA LYS A 176 -12.55 -16.99 -2.63
C LYS A 176 -13.32 -18.31 -2.50
N ALA A 177 -13.79 -18.64 -1.29
CA ALA A 177 -14.57 -19.84 -1.04
C ALA A 177 -15.93 -19.82 -1.76
N ALA A 178 -16.60 -18.67 -1.79
CA ALA A 178 -17.85 -18.48 -2.51
C ALA A 178 -17.68 -18.62 -4.03
N THR A 179 -16.65 -17.98 -4.61
CA THR A 179 -16.36 -18.09 -6.05
C THR A 179 -16.09 -19.53 -6.48
N ASN A 180 -15.28 -20.27 -5.72
CA ASN A 180 -14.97 -21.67 -6.02
C ASN A 180 -16.20 -22.59 -5.95
N SER A 181 -17.19 -22.22 -5.13
CA SER A 181 -18.44 -22.98 -4.98
C SER A 181 -19.40 -22.73 -6.15
N VAL A 182 -19.38 -21.52 -6.74
CA VAL A 182 -20.15 -21.18 -7.95
C VAL A 182 -19.55 -21.85 -9.20
N GLU A 183 -18.23 -21.92 -9.33
CA GLU A 183 -17.59 -22.65 -10.45
C GLU A 183 -17.88 -24.15 -10.40
N LYS A 184 -17.89 -24.75 -9.20
CA LYS A 184 -18.18 -26.18 -9.04
C LYS A 184 -19.64 -26.54 -9.33
N THR A 185 -20.57 -25.60 -9.15
CA THR A 185 -22.00 -25.80 -9.43
C THR A 185 -22.37 -25.55 -10.89
N ASN A 186 -21.56 -24.77 -11.62
CA ASN A 186 -21.75 -24.50 -13.05
C ASN A 186 -20.89 -25.39 -13.97
N ALA A 187 -20.13 -26.34 -13.42
CA ALA A 187 -19.42 -27.33 -14.22
C ALA A 187 -20.44 -28.18 -15.00
N PRO A 188 -20.37 -28.25 -16.35
CA PRO A 188 -21.34 -29.00 -17.13
C PRO A 188 -21.32 -30.46 -16.69
N ALA A 189 -22.48 -30.97 -16.29
CA ALA A 189 -22.69 -32.38 -16.00
C ALA A 189 -22.23 -33.17 -17.23
N THR A 190 -21.13 -33.89 -17.11
CA THR A 190 -20.68 -34.82 -18.14
C THR A 190 -21.77 -35.88 -18.28
N ASN A 191 -22.59 -35.74 -19.32
CA ASN A 191 -23.53 -36.76 -19.77
C ASN A 191 -22.72 -37.99 -20.20
N SER A 192 -22.42 -38.86 -19.24
CA SER A 192 -22.00 -40.22 -19.51
C SER A 192 -23.25 -40.99 -19.92
N ALA A 193 -23.63 -40.83 -21.19
CA ALA A 193 -24.63 -41.67 -21.82
C ALA A 193 -24.02 -43.08 -21.93
N ALA A 194 -24.48 -43.96 -21.06
CA ALA A 194 -24.25 -45.39 -21.13
C ALA A 194 -24.60 -45.90 -22.54
N LYS A 195 -23.62 -46.48 -23.22
CA LYS A 195 -23.84 -47.29 -24.42
C LYS A 195 -23.74 -48.76 -24.01
N SER A 196 -24.90 -49.40 -23.91
CA SER A 196 -25.10 -50.84 -24.16
C SER A 196 -26.01 -50.92 -25.39
N PRO A 197 -25.89 -51.91 -26.29
CA PRO A 197 -25.56 -53.32 -26.05
C PRO A 197 -24.21 -53.79 -26.61
#